data_AF-A0A956KI23-F1
#
_entry.id   AF-A0A956KI23-F1
#
_cell.length_a   1.000
_cell.length_b   1.000
_cell.length_c   1.000
_cell.angle_alpha   90.00
_cell.angle_beta   90.00
_cell.angle_gamma   90.00
#
_symmetry.space_group_name_H-M   'P 1'
#
loop_
_entity.id
_entity.type
_entity.pdbx_description
1 polymer ?
#
loop_
_entity_poly.entity_id
_entity_poly.type
_entity_poly.pdbx_seq_one_letter_code
_entity_poly.pdbx_strand_id
1 'polypeptide(L)' 'VVAVHDVGLHEGRVFVAMEFVDGGTLGDWMSKGPSGAPQPWRESLEILLAAGSGLAAAHAAGLV' A
#
# COMPACT_ATOMS: atom_id res chain seq x y z
N VAL A 1 -3.83 4.75 0.02
CA VAL A 1 -2.93 5.86 0.44
C VAL A 1 -2.58 5.66 1.89
N VAL A 2 -1.36 5.98 2.31
CA VAL A 2 -0.90 5.86 3.70
C VAL A 2 -0.48 7.23 4.22
N ALA A 3 -0.58 7.44 5.53
CA ALA A 3 -0.16 8.70 6.13
C ALA A 3 1.37 8.82 6.12
N VAL A 4 1.89 9.98 5.72
CA VAL A 4 3.29 10.36 5.92
C VAL A 4 3.36 11.17 7.22
N HIS A 5 4.21 10.75 8.14
CA HIS A 5 4.44 11.42 9.41
C HIS A 5 5.58 12.45 9.32
N ASP A 6 6.64 12.15 8.55
CA ASP A 6 7.78 13.05 8.36
C ASP A 6 8.52 12.78 7.04
N VAL A 7 9.24 13.79 6.54
CA VAL A 7 10.11 13.71 5.37
C VAL A 7 11.33 14.60 5.56
N GLY A 8 12.52 14.12 5.22
CA GLY A 8 13.73 14.92 5.41
C GLY A 8 14.99 14.32 4.83
N LEU A 9 16.13 14.87 5.26
CA LEU A 9 17.47 14.41 4.90
C LEU A 9 18.19 13.87 6.13
N HIS A 10 18.77 12.68 5.99
CA HIS A 10 19.66 12.08 6.97
C HIS A 10 20.94 11.64 6.27
N GLU A 11 22.09 12.17 6.69
CA GLU A 11 23.40 11.91 6.07
C GLU A 11 23.41 12.09 4.54
N GLY A 12 22.73 13.13 4.05
CA GLY A 12 22.62 13.42 2.62
C GLY A 12 21.66 12.51 1.84
N ARG A 13 20.90 11.64 2.52
CA ARG A 13 19.91 10.75 1.92
C ARG A 13 18.50 11.17 2.30
N VAL A 14 17.58 11.14 1.34
CA VAL A 14 16.16 11.40 1.62
C VAL A 14 15.56 10.23 2.40
N PHE A 15 14.79 10.54 3.43
CA PHE A 15 13.96 9.57 4.14
C PHE A 15 12.50 10.02 4.14
N VAL A 16 11.59 9.04 4.25
CA VAL A 16 10.16 9.24 4.46
C VAL A 16 9.76 8.35 5.64
N ALA A 17 9.22 8.95 6.70
CA ALA A 17 8.59 8.23 7.79
C ALA A 17 7.08 8.20 7.53
N MET A 18 6.50 7.00 7.44
CA MET A 18 5.09 6.79 7.13
C MET A 18 4.46 5.80 8.10
N GLU A 19 3.13 5.73 8.06
CA GLU A 19 2.36 4.74 8.79
C GLU A 19 2.95 3.34 8.62
N PHE A 20 3.14 2.63 9.73
CA PHE A 20 3.62 1.25 9.72
C PHE A 20 2.46 0.31 9.41
N VAL A 21 2.52 -0.36 8.26
CA VAL A 21 1.51 -1.33 7.82
C VAL A 21 2.00 -2.74 8.14
N ASP A 22 1.41 -3.35 9.17
CA ASP A 22 1.68 -4.74 9.57
C ASP A 22 0.93 -5.74 8.69
N GLY A 23 1.36 -5.86 7.44
CA GLY A 23 0.71 -6.74 6.46
C GLY A 23 1.59 -7.16 5.27
N GLY A 24 2.82 -6.67 5.20
CA GLY A 24 3.72 -6.94 4.08
C GLY A 24 3.26 -6.32 2.76
N THR A 25 3.70 -6.89 1.64
CA THR A 25 3.34 -6.39 0.31
C THR A 25 2.04 -7.03 -0.18
N LEU A 26 1.26 -6.28 -0.95
CA LEU A 26 0.07 -6.81 -1.62
C LEU A 26 0.40 -8.02 -2.52
N GLY A 27 1.56 -8.02 -3.18
CA GLY A 27 2.00 -9.13 -4.03
C GLY A 27 2.25 -10.42 -3.27
N ASP A 28 2.93 -10.34 -2.12
CA ASP A 28 3.13 -11.49 -1.24
C ASP A 28 1.79 -11.98 -0.68
N TRP A 29 0.93 -11.06 -0.23
CA TRP A 29 -0.39 -11.38 0.28
C TRP A 29 -1.26 -12.10 -0.76
N MET A 30 -1.27 -11.64 -2.02
CA MET A 30 -2.04 -12.29 -3.09
C MET A 30 -1.48 -13.66 -3.48
N SER A 31 -0.15 -13.83 -3.47
CA SER A 31 0.49 -15.06 -3.96
C SER A 31 0.55 -16.17 -2.90
N LYS A 32 0.67 -15.82 -1.62
CA LYS A 32 0.87 -16.79 -0.53
C LYS A 32 -0.29 -16.81 0.45
N GLY A 33 -1.08 -15.76 0.57
CA GLY A 33 -2.21 -15.67 1.49
C GLY A 33 -1.87 -16.01 2.95
N PRO A 34 -2.87 -16.03 3.85
CA PRO A 34 -2.69 -16.48 5.22
C PRO A 34 -2.46 -18.00 5.34
N SER A 35 -2.92 -18.76 4.34
CA SER A 35 -2.91 -20.23 4.32
C SER A 35 -1.69 -20.83 3.61
N GLY A 36 -0.79 -20.01 3.05
CA GLY A 36 0.33 -20.48 2.21
C GLY A 36 -0.07 -20.79 0.76
N ALA A 37 -1.28 -20.41 0.34
CA ALA A 37 -1.79 -20.54 -1.03
C ALA A 37 -2.29 -19.20 -1.57
N PRO A 38 -2.39 -19.04 -2.91
CA PRO A 38 -2.89 -17.80 -3.52
C PRO A 38 -4.29 -17.41 -3.02
N GLN A 39 -4.51 -16.10 -2.87
CA GLN A 39 -5.78 -15.59 -2.36
C GLN A 39 -6.94 -15.80 -3.34
N PRO A 40 -8.14 -16.14 -2.84
CA PRO A 40 -9.34 -16.22 -3.66
C PRO A 40 -9.61 -14.89 -4.36
N TRP A 41 -10.03 -14.95 -5.63
CA TRP A 41 -10.18 -13.75 -6.46
C TRP A 41 -11.15 -12.71 -5.86
N ARG A 42 -12.15 -13.14 -5.08
CA ARG A 42 -13.11 -12.23 -4.42
C ARG A 42 -12.43 -11.38 -3.35
N GLU A 43 -11.62 -12.00 -2.49
CA GLU A 43 -10.87 -11.29 -1.46
C GLU A 43 -9.84 -10.35 -2.09
N SER A 44 -9.16 -10.80 -3.15
CA SER A 44 -8.26 -9.95 -3.93
C SER A 44 -8.98 -8.75 -4.55
N LEU A 45 -10.19 -8.95 -5.09
CA LEU A 45 -10.98 -7.87 -5.66
C LEU A 45 -11.36 -6.82 -4.61
N GLU A 46 -11.78 -7.24 -3.41
CA GLU A 46 -12.12 -6.33 -2.32
C GLU A 46 -10.95 -5.41 -1.94
N ILE A 47 -9.76 -5.99 -1.77
CA ILE A 47 -8.54 -5.23 -1.47
C ILE A 47 -8.15 -4.30 -2.63
N LEU A 48 -8.24 -4.78 -3.87
CA LEU A 48 -7.92 -3.97 -5.06
C LEU A 48 -8.89 -2.80 -5.24
N LEU A 49 -10.17 -2.96 -4.89
CA LEU A 49 -11.14 -1.86 -4.91
C LEU A 49 -10.78 -0.80 -3.87
N ALA A 50 -10.37 -1.20 -2.66
CA ALA A 50 -9.90 -0.25 -1.65
C ALA A 50 -8.62 0.49 -2.10
N ALA A 51 -7.65 -0.23 -2.67
CA ALA A 51 -6.45 0.37 -3.24
C ALA A 51 -6.77 1.34 -4.38
N GLY A 52 -7.66 0.94 -5.29
CA GLY A 52 -8.14 1.75 -6.40
C GLY A 52 -8.86 3.02 -5.94
N SER A 53 -9.68 2.94 -4.89
CA SER A 53 -10.30 4.12 -4.28
C SER A 53 -9.25 5.10 -3.74
N GLY A 54 -8.19 4.59 -3.11
CA GLY A 54 -7.08 5.42 -2.65
C GLY A 54 -6.32 6.09 -3.81
N LEU A 55 -6.07 5.35 -4.89
CA LEU A 55 -5.41 5.89 -6.08
C LEU A 55 -6.27 6.96 -6.77
N ALA A 56 -7.58 6.71 -6.90
CA ALA A 56 -8.51 7.69 -7.45
C ALA A 56 -8.53 8.99 -6.63
N ALA A 57 -8.47 8.89 -5.29
CA ALA A 57 -8.36 10.06 -4.42
C ALA A 57 -7.04 10.83 -4.63
N ALA A 58 -5.92 10.13 -4.81
CA ALA A 58 -4.63 10.75 -5.13
C ALA A 58 -4.66 11.48 -6.49
N HIS A 59 -5.23 10.84 -7.52
CA HIS A 59 -5.43 11.44 -8.84
C HIS A 59 -6.33 12.69 -8.77
N ALA A 60 -7.40 12.65 -7.99
CA ALA A 60 -8.27 13.80 -7.77
C ALA A 60 -7.55 14.97 -7.09
N ALA A 61 -6.49 14.69 -6.31
CA ALA A 61 -5.61 15.69 -5.72
C ALA A 61 -4.48 16.17 -6.66
N GLY A 62 -4.46 15.70 -7.92
CA GLY A 62 -3.46 16.09 -8.93
C GLY A 62 -2.16 15.29 -8.90
N LEU A 63 -2.11 14.16 -8.17
CA LEU A 63 -0.98 13.24 -8.15
C LEU A 63 -1.22 12.10 -9.15
N VAL A 64 -0.36 11.92 -10.16
CA VAL A 64 -0.49 10.89 -11.22
C VAL A 64 0.86 10.29 -11.61
#